data_AF-A0A7V9Z4K7-F1
#
_entry.id   AF-A0A7V9Z4K7-F1
#
_cell.length_a   1.000
_cell.length_b   1.000
_cell.length_c   1.000
_cell.angle_alpha   90.00
_cell.angle_beta   90.00
_cell.angle_gamma   90.00
#
_symmetry.space_group_name_H-M   'P 1'
#
loop_
_entity.id
_entity.type
_entity.pdbx_description
1 polymer ?
#
loop_
_entity_poly.entity_id
_entity_poly.type
_entity_poly.pdbx_seq_one_letter_code
_entity_poly.pdbx_strand_id
1 'polypeptide(L)' 'MMKKESLINAFKEEVKRTNQMTFPICVDSFTNLWQYEFGTLDDLPKEVEKLIAHRAIELGLME' A
#
# COMPACT_ATOMS: atom_id res chain seq x y z
N MET A 1 -8.10 3.66 16.22
CA MET A 1 -8.39 4.41 14.98
C MET A 1 -7.17 5.17 14.47
N MET A 2 -6.53 6.05 15.25
CA MET A 2 -5.40 6.89 14.77
C MET A 2 -4.24 6.12 14.11
N LYS A 3 -3.84 4.96 14.64
CA LYS A 3 -2.73 4.17 14.06
C LYS A 3 -3.01 3.66 12.63
N LYS A 4 -4.24 3.20 12.36
CA LYS A 4 -4.63 2.73 11.01
C LYS A 4 -4.54 3.88 10.01
N GLU A 5 -5.17 5.01 10.33
CA GLU A 5 -5.17 6.19 9.46
C GLU A 5 -3.76 6.76 9.24
N SER A 6 -2.93 6.82 10.28
CA SER A 6 -1.54 7.26 10.14
C SER A 6 -0.74 6.34 9.21
N LEU A 7 -0.89 5.01 9.35
CA LEU A 7 -0.20 4.06 8.49
C LEU A 7 -0.67 4.17 7.03
N ILE A 8 -1.98 4.31 6.81
CA ILE A 8 -2.55 4.50 5.47
C ILE A 8 -2.05 5.80 4.84
N ASN A 9 -2.01 6.89 5.60
CA ASN A 9 -1.53 8.18 5.09
C ASN A 9 -0.04 8.14 4.75
N ALA A 10 0.78 7.48 5.57
CA ALA A 10 2.20 7.27 5.26
C ALA A 10 2.37 6.48 3.96
N PHE A 11 1.63 5.37 3.82
CA PHE A 11 1.65 4.55 2.61
C PHE A 11 1.22 5.34 1.36
N LYS A 12 0.14 6.12 1.47
CA LYS A 12 -0.36 6.97 0.37
C LYS A 12 0.70 7.93 -0.15
N GLU A 13 1.55 8.48 0.71
CA GLU A 13 2.60 9.40 0.31
C GLU A 13 3.84 8.69 -0.23
N GLU A 14 4.16 7.51 0.30
CA GLU A 14 5.31 6.72 -0.15
C GLU A 14 5.06 6.11 -1.53
N VAL A 15 3.90 5.49 -1.73
CA VAL A 15 3.58 4.74 -2.96
C VAL A 15 3.57 5.64 -4.20
N LYS A 16 3.18 6.92 -4.06
CA LYS A 16 3.23 7.92 -5.15
C LYS A 16 4.66 8.21 -5.64
N ARG A 17 5.68 7.98 -4.80
CA ARG A 17 7.09 8.27 -5.09
C ARG A 17 7.83 7.04 -5.62
N THR A 18 7.18 5.88 -5.65
CA THR A 18 7.78 4.62 -6.10
C THR A 18 7.97 4.60 -7.62
N ASN A 19 8.89 3.77 -8.09
CA ASN A 19 9.04 3.39 -9.49
C ASN A 19 8.83 1.87 -9.62
N GLN A 20 9.02 1.33 -10.82
CA GLN A 20 8.85 -0.11 -11.09
C GLN A 20 9.63 -1.01 -10.11
N MET A 21 10.83 -0.62 -9.71
CA MET A 21 11.68 -1.43 -8.81
C MET A 21 11.28 -1.26 -7.34
N THR A 22 10.93 -0.04 -6.91
CA THR A 22 10.64 0.24 -5.50
C THR A 22 9.18 0.03 -5.11
N PHE A 23 8.27 -0.05 -6.07
CA PHE A 23 6.84 -0.24 -5.83
C PHE A 23 6.52 -1.56 -5.13
N PRO A 24 7.00 -2.74 -5.58
CA PRO A 24 6.75 -4.01 -4.89
C PRO A 24 7.26 -3.98 -3.44
N ILE A 25 8.45 -3.41 -3.22
CA ILE A 25 9.06 -3.28 -1.88
C ILE A 25 8.18 -2.42 -0.95
N CYS A 26 7.65 -1.31 -1.46
CA CYS A 26 6.77 -0.41 -0.71
C CYS A 26 5.46 -1.12 -0.31
N VAL A 27 4.85 -1.86 -1.24
CA VAL A 27 3.63 -2.64 -0.99
C VAL A 27 3.89 -3.73 0.05
N ASP A 28 4.95 -4.52 -0.12
CA ASP A 28 5.31 -5.60 0.82
C ASP A 28 5.59 -5.07 2.23
N SER A 29 6.33 -3.96 2.34
CA SER A 29 6.61 -3.31 3.62
C SER A 29 5.33 -2.89 4.33
N PHE A 30 4.41 -2.26 3.59
CA PHE A 30 3.12 -1.85 4.12
C PHE A 30 2.25 -3.04 4.53
N THR A 31 2.13 -4.07 3.70
CA THR A 31 1.29 -5.25 4.03
C THR A 31 1.86 -6.03 5.21
N ASN A 32 3.18 -6.14 5.32
CA ASN A 32 3.83 -6.77 6.47
C ASN A 32 3.56 -6.00 7.76
N LEU A 33 3.71 -4.67 7.74
CA LEU A 33 3.45 -3.83 8.90
C LEU A 33 1.97 -3.83 9.28
N TRP A 34 1.07 -3.80 8.29
CA TRP A 34 -0.37 -3.90 8.51
C TRP A 34 -0.75 -5.23 9.17
N GLN A 35 -0.28 -6.35 8.61
CA GLN A 35 -0.53 -7.69 9.12
C GLN A 35 0.02 -7.86 10.54
N TYR A 36 1.20 -7.30 10.83
CA TYR A 36 1.80 -7.32 12.16
C TYR A 36 0.95 -6.55 13.19
N GLU A 37 0.49 -5.33 12.85
CA GLU A 37 -0.26 -4.48 13.78
C GLU A 37 -1.73 -4.89 13.93
N PHE A 38 -2.35 -5.45 12.89
CA PHE A 38 -3.80 -5.68 12.83
C PHE A 38 -4.22 -7.14 12.62
N GLY A 39 -3.28 -8.04 12.37
CA GLY A 39 -3.52 -9.49 12.33
C GLY A 39 -4.25 -10.01 11.09
N THR A 40 -4.70 -9.14 10.17
CA THR A 40 -5.33 -9.55 8.91
C THR A 40 -5.20 -8.47 7.82
N LEU A 41 -5.14 -8.90 6.56
CA LEU A 41 -5.26 -8.07 5.36
C LEU A 41 -6.72 -7.88 4.92
N ASP A 42 -7.67 -8.67 5.43
CA ASP A 42 -9.09 -8.60 5.03
C ASP A 42 -9.75 -7.25 5.37
N ASP A 43 -9.17 -6.53 6.34
CA ASP A 43 -9.64 -5.22 6.80
C ASP A 43 -8.98 -4.04 6.05
N LEU A 44 -8.28 -4.30 4.94
CA LEU A 44 -7.68 -3.24 4.13
C LEU A 44 -8.76 -2.34 3.55
N PRO A 45 -8.64 -1.01 3.71
CA PRO A 45 -9.57 -0.10 3.07
C PRO A 45 -9.47 -0.22 1.55
N LYS A 46 -10.62 -0.29 0.88
CA LYS A 46 -10.71 -0.35 -0.59
C LYS A 46 -9.95 0.77 -1.32
N GLU A 47 -9.74 1.91 -0.66
CA GLU A 47 -8.92 3.00 -1.22
C GLU A 47 -7.43 2.63 -1.34
N VAL A 48 -6.90 1.82 -0.43
CA VAL A 48 -5.52 1.33 -0.46
C VAL A 48 -5.36 0.32 -1.60
N GLU A 49 -6.30 -0.61 -1.73
CA GLU A 49 -6.33 -1.58 -2.84
C GLU A 49 -6.36 -0.88 -4.20
N LYS A 50 -7.24 0.12 -4.36
CA LYS A 50 -7.33 0.93 -5.58
C LYS A 50 -6.05 1.69 -5.87
N LEU A 51 -5.40 2.23 -4.83
CA LEU A 51 -4.15 2.96 -4.99
C LEU A 51 -3.02 2.04 -5.46
N ILE A 52 -2.91 0.84 -4.89
CA ILE A 52 -1.95 -0.19 -5.32
C ILE A 52 -2.22 -0.56 -6.78
N ALA A 53 -3.46 -0.91 -7.12
CA ALA A 53 -3.83 -1.30 -8.48
C ALA A 53 -3.54 -0.19 -9.50
N HIS A 54 -3.92 1.06 -9.18
CA HIS A 54 -3.69 2.20 -10.06
C HIS A 54 -2.19 2.44 -10.28
N ARG A 55 -1.40 2.44 -9.21
CA ARG A 55 0.04 2.65 -9.33
C ARG A 55 0.73 1.51 -10.08
N ALA A 56 0.28 0.28 -9.92
CA ALA A 56 0.79 -0.86 -10.68
C ALA A 56 0.54 -0.69 -12.20
N ILE A 57 -0.66 -0.22 -12.60
CA ILE A 57 -0.99 0.08 -14.00
C ILE A 57 -0.12 1.24 -14.53
N GLU A 58 0.02 2.33 -13.78
CA GLU A 58 0.86 3.48 -14.19
C GLU A 58 2.33 3.07 -14.42
N LEU A 59 2.81 2.11 -13.64
CA LEU A 59 4.17 1.58 -13.74
C LEU A 59 4.29 0.46 -14.78
N GLY A 60 3.21 0.05 -15.45
CA GLY A 60 3.21 -1.05 -16.43
C GLY A 60 3.46 -2.43 -15.81
N LEU A 61 3.10 -2.61 -14.55
CA LEU A 61 3.24 -3.87 -13.80
C LEU A 61 1.96 -4.71 -13.81
N MET A 62 0.85 -4.15 -14.31
CA MET A 62 -0.46 -4.79 -14.39
C MET A 62 -1.26 -4.21 -15.57
N GLU A 63 -2.11 -5.03 -16.19
CA GLU A 63 -2.99 -4.67 -17.32
C GLU A 63 -4.46 -4.55 -16.89
#